data_AF-H8GRT4-F1
#
_entry.id   AF-H8GRT4-F1
#
_cell.length_a   1.000
_cell.length_b   1.000
_cell.length_c   1.000
_cell.angle_alpha   90.00
_cell.angle_beta   90.00
_cell.angle_gamma   90.00
#
_symmetry.space_group_name_H-M   'P 1'
#
loop_
_entity.id
_entity.type
_entity.pdbx_description
1 polymer ?
#
loop_
_entity_poly.entity_id
_entity_poly.type
_entity_poly.pdbx_seq_one_letter_code
_entity_poly.pdbx_strand_id
1 'polypeptide(L)'
;MTAELARFREELRMLYEQLDGEAGLWTIEPELKVRLTAQPNGGLKVEISLTPNQMTQEHTFFVALDQSYLPPVIHQISDILNRFPVRGEQN
;
A
#
# COMPACT_ATOMS: atom_id res chain seq x y z
N MET A 1 -12.06 -4.82 -0.45
CA MET A 1 -11.43 -3.51 -0.68
C MET A 1 -11.19 -2.69 0.60
N THR A 2 -12.22 -2.28 1.38
CA THR A 2 -11.99 -1.40 2.55
C THR A 2 -11.14 -2.04 3.65
N ALA A 3 -11.29 -3.35 3.92
CA ALA A 3 -10.42 -4.07 4.86
C ALA A 3 -8.96 -4.14 4.38
N GLU A 4 -8.74 -4.34 3.08
CA GLU A 4 -7.39 -4.36 2.48
C GLU A 4 -6.74 -2.97 2.58
N LEU A 5 -7.51 -1.90 2.34
CA LEU A 5 -7.05 -0.52 2.56
C LEU A 5 -6.75 -0.22 4.03
N ALA A 6 -7.56 -0.70 4.96
CA ALA A 6 -7.33 -0.52 6.40
C ALA A 6 -6.03 -1.18 6.85
N ARG A 7 -5.80 -2.42 6.41
CA ARG A 7 -4.55 -3.13 6.64
C ARG A 7 -3.36 -2.40 5.99
N PHE A 8 -3.50 -1.99 4.73
CA PHE A 8 -2.43 -1.31 4.01
C PHE A 8 -2.05 0.01 4.70
N ARG A 9 -3.03 0.79 5.17
CA ARG A 9 -2.77 2.01 5.95
C ARG A 9 -1.94 1.71 7.20
N GLU A 10 -2.28 0.66 7.94
CA GLU A 10 -1.56 0.30 9.16
C GLU A 10 -0.13 -0.17 8.86
N GLU A 11 0.05 -0.98 7.81
CA GLU A 11 1.38 -1.37 7.36
C GLU A 11 2.22 -0.15 6.91
N LEU A 12 1.61 0.84 6.24
CA LEU A 12 2.30 2.09 5.88
C LEU A 12 2.68 2.92 7.10
N ARG A 13 1.84 2.95 8.15
CA ARG A 13 2.17 3.61 9.42
C ARG A 13 3.36 2.94 10.09
N MET A 14 3.36 1.61 10.15
CA MET A 14 4.48 0.84 10.69
C MET A 14 5.76 1.11 9.90
N LEU A 15 5.68 1.10 8.57
CA LEU A 15 6.80 1.40 7.68
C LEU A 15 7.36 2.83 7.89
N TYR A 16 6.48 3.80 8.13
CA TYR A 16 6.86 5.18 8.41
C TYR A 16 7.51 5.34 9.79
N GLU A 17 6.93 4.73 10.82
CA GLU A 17 7.38 4.86 12.22
C GLU A 17 8.68 4.08 12.47
N GLN A 18 8.85 2.91 11.85
CA GLN A 18 10.00 2.04 12.07
C GLN A 18 11.16 2.28 11.10
N LEU A 19 10.88 2.94 9.96
CA LEU A 19 11.84 3.12 8.86
C LEU A 19 12.41 1.79 8.32
N ASP A 20 11.69 0.69 8.56
CA ASP A 20 12.08 -0.67 8.19
C ASP A 20 10.83 -1.50 7.86
N GLY A 21 11.05 -2.62 7.17
CA GLY A 21 10.01 -3.57 6.82
C GLY A 21 9.30 -3.24 5.50
N GLU A 22 8.05 -3.67 5.42
CA GLU A 22 7.27 -3.70 4.19
C GLU A 22 5.80 -3.38 4.46
N ALA A 23 5.20 -2.68 3.50
CA ALA A 23 3.77 -2.47 3.43
C ALA A 23 3.25 -2.85 2.05
N GLY A 24 2.04 -3.36 1.95
CA GLY A 24 1.45 -3.59 0.65
C GLY A 24 -0.06 -3.56 0.59
N LEU A 25 -0.53 -3.20 -0.60
CA LEU A 25 -1.92 -3.35 -0.98
C LEU A 25 -2.09 -4.77 -1.53
N TRP A 26 -2.44 -5.68 -0.62
CA TRP A 26 -2.64 -7.10 -0.88
C TRP A 26 -4.09 -7.37 -1.27
N THR A 27 -4.46 -7.03 -2.51
CA THR A 27 -5.83 -7.29 -2.96
C THR A 27 -6.06 -8.77 -3.26
N ILE A 28 -7.30 -9.22 -3.07
CA ILE A 28 -7.78 -10.51 -3.59
C ILE A 28 -7.80 -10.48 -5.13
N GLU A 29 -8.05 -9.30 -5.71
CA GLU A 29 -7.97 -9.05 -7.15
C GLU A 29 -6.52 -9.23 -7.61
N PRO A 30 -6.24 -10.21 -8.49
CA PRO A 30 -4.89 -10.54 -8.88
C PRO A 30 -4.26 -9.47 -9.80
N GLU A 31 -5.08 -8.64 -10.44
CA GLU A 31 -4.61 -7.66 -11.43
C GLU A 31 -3.87 -6.47 -10.83
N LEU A 32 -3.98 -6.25 -9.51
CA LEU A 32 -3.33 -5.13 -8.83
C LEU A 32 -2.54 -5.62 -7.62
N LYS A 33 -1.31 -5.16 -7.50
CA LYS A 33 -0.51 -5.34 -6.29
C LYS A 33 0.40 -4.13 -6.12
N VAL A 34 0.48 -3.62 -4.90
CA VAL A 34 1.44 -2.57 -4.55
C VAL A 34 2.25 -3.04 -3.36
N ARG A 35 3.58 -2.95 -3.46
CA ARG A 35 4.50 -3.31 -2.39
C ARG A 35 5.49 -2.18 -2.18
N LEU A 36 5.66 -1.75 -0.94
CA LEU A 36 6.64 -0.76 -0.52
C LEU A 36 7.61 -1.42 0.43
N THR A 37 8.90 -1.21 0.22
CA THR A 37 9.96 -1.72 1.08
C THR A 37 10.88 -0.59 1.47
N ALA A 38 11.11 -0.42 2.77
CA ALA A 38 12.07 0.55 3.28
C ALA A 38 13.47 0.22 2.76
N GLN A 39 14.25 1.26 2.49
CA GLN A 39 15.64 1.13 2.06
C GLN A 39 16.55 1.70 3.16
N PRO A 40 17.76 1.15 3.34
CA PRO A 40 18.69 1.60 4.39
C PRO A 40 19.06 3.09 4.33
N ASN A 41 18.88 3.73 3.19
CA ASN A 41 19.17 5.15 2.97
C ASN A 41 17.97 6.08 3.27
N GLY A 42 16.89 5.58 3.86
CA GLY A 42 15.66 6.34 4.11
C GLY A 42 14.74 6.46 2.89
N GLY A 43 15.10 5.82 1.78
CA GLY A 43 14.25 5.68 0.60
C GLY A 43 13.21 4.58 0.75
N LEU A 44 12.30 4.54 -0.21
CA LEU A 44 11.29 3.52 -0.38
C LEU A 44 11.41 2.96 -1.80
N LYS A 45 11.51 1.65 -1.91
CA LYS A 45 11.31 0.95 -3.17
C LYS A 45 9.83 0.60 -3.27
N VAL A 46 9.17 1.09 -4.31
CA VAL A 46 7.77 0.77 -4.62
C VAL A 46 7.72 -0.11 -5.85
N GLU A 47 7.02 -1.23 -5.75
CA GLU A 47 6.72 -2.16 -6.83
C GLU A 47 5.20 -2.17 -7.05
N ILE A 48 4.78 -1.88 -8.28
CA ILE A 48 3.38 -1.88 -8.68
C ILE A 48 3.20 -2.91 -9.80
N SER A 49 2.44 -3.96 -9.53
CA SER A 49 2.03 -4.93 -10.55
C SER A 49 0.61 -4.60 -11.00
N LEU A 50 0.44 -4.43 -12.31
CA LEU A 50 -0.81 -4.07 -12.97
C LEU A 50 -1.01 -4.95 -14.21
N THR A 51 -1.70 -6.07 -14.03
CA THR A 51 -1.77 -7.08 -15.07
C THR A 51 -3.22 -7.44 -15.40
N PRO A 52 -3.80 -6.87 -16.48
CA PRO A 52 -5.19 -7.12 -16.86
C PRO A 52 -5.47 -8.58 -17.27
N ASN A 53 -4.45 -9.30 -17.75
CA ASN A 53 -4.51 -10.73 -18.05
C ASN A 53 -3.18 -11.40 -17.67
N GLN A 54 -3.16 -12.05 -16.51
CA GLN A 54 -1.96 -12.68 -15.96
C GLN A 54 -1.42 -13.86 -16.77
N MET A 55 -2.22 -14.44 -17.68
CA MET A 55 -1.76 -15.53 -18.55
C MET A 55 -0.93 -15.05 -19.74
N THR A 56 -1.09 -13.79 -20.15
CA THR A 56 -0.53 -13.31 -21.43
C THR A 56 0.36 -12.08 -21.29
N GLN A 57 0.30 -11.39 -20.16
CA GLN A 57 1.01 -10.12 -19.95
C GLN A 57 1.52 -10.03 -18.51
N GLU A 58 2.56 -9.23 -18.32
CA GLU A 58 3.06 -8.83 -17.00
C GLU A 58 3.50 -7.37 -17.10
N HIS A 59 2.96 -6.49 -16.25
CA HIS A 59 3.44 -5.12 -16.14
C HIS A 59 3.82 -4.83 -14.69
N THR A 60 5.11 -4.59 -14.48
CA THR A 60 5.67 -4.23 -13.18
C THR A 60 6.37 -2.89 -13.30
N PHE A 61 5.97 -1.93 -12.47
CA PHE A 61 6.56 -0.62 -12.40
C PHE A 61 7.33 -0.47 -11.09
N PHE A 62 8.51 0.13 -11.17
CA PHE A 62 9.32 0.45 -10.00
C PHE A 62 9.42 1.96 -9.84
N VAL A 63 9.10 2.43 -8.65
CA VAL A 63 9.23 3.85 -8.30
C VAL A 63 10.11 3.96 -7.07
N ALA A 64 11.07 4.88 -7.11
CA ALA A 64 11.86 5.28 -5.96
C ALA A 64 11.18 6.50 -5.32
N LEU A 65 10.76 6.36 -4.07
CA LEU A 65 10.22 7.44 -3.26
C LEU A 65 11.05 7.58 -1.98
N ASP A 66 10.70 8.55 -1.14
CA ASP A 66 11.21 8.66 0.22
C ASP A 66 10.06 8.74 1.23
N GLN A 67 10.39 8.69 2.52
CA GLN A 67 9.43 8.65 3.62
C GLN A 67 8.49 9.87 3.69
N SER A 68 8.83 11.00 3.06
CA SER A 68 7.96 12.19 3.05
C SER A 68 6.63 11.97 2.33
N TYR A 69 6.54 10.94 1.47
CA TYR A 69 5.33 10.59 0.73
C TYR A 69 4.34 9.74 1.54
N LEU A 70 4.77 9.10 2.64
CA LEU A 70 3.87 8.21 3.40
C LEU A 70 2.79 8.95 4.19
N PRO A 71 3.07 10.05 4.93
CA PRO A 71 2.03 10.72 5.73
C PRO A 71 0.83 11.20 4.90
N PRO A 72 1.00 11.83 3.72
CA PRO A 72 -0.12 12.21 2.87
C PRO A 72 -0.96 11.01 2.41
N VAL A 73 -0.32 9.89 2.03
CA VAL A 73 -1.02 8.69 1.57
C VAL A 73 -1.81 8.04 2.72
N ILE A 74 -1.22 7.96 3.92
CA ILE A 74 -1.88 7.45 5.13
C ILE A 74 -3.14 8.29 5.45
N HIS A 75 -3.04 9.62 5.32
CA HIS A 75 -4.17 10.52 5.52
C HIS A 75 -5.28 10.27 4.49
N GLN A 76 -4.93 10.20 3.20
CA GLN A 76 -5.90 9.94 2.12
C GLN A 76 -6.64 8.61 2.31
N ILE A 77 -5.93 7.55 2.68
CA ILE A 77 -6.57 6.25 2.97
C ILE A 77 -7.48 6.37 4.20
N SER A 78 -7.07 7.12 5.23
CA SER A 78 -7.93 7.38 6.39
C SER A 78 -9.23 8.10 6.02
N ASP A 79 -9.17 9.11 5.15
CA ASP A 79 -10.36 9.81 4.66
C ASP A 79 -11.30 8.89 3.90
N ILE A 80 -10.75 7.99 3.07
CA ILE A 80 -11.53 6.97 2.35
C ILE A 80 -12.23 6.04 3.36
N LEU A 81 -11.52 5.56 4.38
CA LEU A 81 -12.07 4.64 5.38
C LEU A 81 -13.09 5.31 6.31
N ASN A 82 -12.94 6.60 6.59
CA ASN A 82 -13.94 7.38 7.32
C ASN A 82 -15.25 7.50 6.54
N ARG A 83 -15.17 7.64 5.21
CA ARG A 83 -16.34 7.69 4.32
C ARG A 83 -16.93 6.30 4.03
N PHE A 84 -16.09 5.28 3.95
CA PHE A 84 -16.44 3.91 3.62
C PHE A 84 -15.85 2.96 4.67
N PRO A 85 -16.46 2.87 5.86
CA PRO A 85 -15.93 2.07 6.95
C PRO A 85 -15.92 0.58 6.61
N VAL A 86 -14.99 -0.15 7.22
CA VAL A 86 -14.96 -1.61 7.17
C VAL A 86 -16.22 -2.15 7.86
N ARG A 87 -17.01 -2.96 7.15
CA ARG A 87 -18.24 -3.54 7.72
C ARG A 87 -17.85 -4.61 8.74
N GLY A 88 -18.40 -4.51 9.95
CA GLY A 88 -18.10 -5.43 11.06
C GLY A 88 -17.01 -4.93 12.01
N GLU A 89 -16.31 -3.85 11.67
CA GLU A 89 -15.46 -3.09 12.61
C GLU A 89 -16.23 -1.85 13.09
N GLN A 90 -17.24 -2.06 13.92
CA GLN A 90 -17.86 -1.00 14.71
C GLN A 90 -17.61 -1.37 16.17
N ASN A 91 -16.69 -0.65 16.82
CA ASN A 91 -16.72 -0.46 18.28
C ASN A 91 -17.36 0.90 18.54
#